data_AF-A0A232EMZ7-F1
#
_entry.id   AF-A0A232EMZ7-F1
#
_cell.length_a   1.000
_cell.length_b   1.000
_cell.length_c   1.000
_cell.angle_alpha   90.00
_cell.angle_beta   90.00
_cell.angle_gamma   90.00
#
_symmetry.space_group_name_H-M   'P 1'
#
loop_
_entity.id
_entity.type
_entity.pdbx_description
1 polymer ?
#
loop_
_entity_poly.entity_id
_entity_poly.type
_entity_poly.pdbx_seq_one_letter_code
_entity_poly.pdbx_strand_id
1 'polypeptide(L)'
;MNCKAMGRIFVGLCQVGAWGCFDEFNRLEERMLSAVSQQVQTIQEALKSQIEGKRDEGLCVELVGKQVKVSTDMAIFITMNPGYAGRSNLPDNLKKLFRSLAMTTPDRQLIAEVMLFSQGFRSAEKLACKIVPFFR
;
A
#
# COMPACT_ATOMS: atom_id res chain seq x y z
N MET A 1 -1.43 12.89 -9.96
CA MET A 1 -2.73 12.18 -9.84
C MET A 1 -3.78 13.18 -9.39
N ASN A 2 -5.07 13.02 -9.67
CA ASN A 2 -6.13 13.89 -9.10
C ASN A 2 -7.18 13.04 -8.36
N CYS A 3 -7.97 13.66 -7.48
CA CYS A 3 -8.94 12.95 -6.63
C CYS A 3 -9.96 12.11 -7.44
N LYS A 4 -10.43 12.63 -8.58
CA LYS A 4 -11.36 11.89 -9.45
C LYS A 4 -10.73 10.64 -10.06
N ALA A 5 -9.45 10.69 -10.45
CA ALA A 5 -8.73 9.54 -10.98
C ALA A 5 -8.50 8.48 -9.90
N MET A 6 -8.09 8.89 -8.68
CA MET A 6 -7.97 7.99 -7.53
C MET A 6 -9.29 7.25 -7.25
N GLY A 7 -10.39 7.99 -7.19
CA GLY A 7 -11.71 7.42 -6.98
C GLY A 7 -12.08 6.39 -8.05
N ARG A 8 -11.81 6.65 -9.34
CA ARG A 8 -12.03 5.68 -10.43
C ARG A 8 -11.20 4.42 -10.27
N ILE A 9 -9.94 4.53 -9.83
CA ILE A 9 -9.08 3.38 -9.56
C ILE A 9 -9.67 2.55 -8.42
N PHE A 10 -10.11 3.19 -7.33
CA PHE A 10 -10.75 2.47 -6.23
C PHE A 10 -12.03 1.76 -6.67
N VAL A 11 -12.87 2.37 -7.51
CA VAL A 11 -14.04 1.69 -8.08
C VAL A 11 -13.63 0.41 -8.80
N GLY A 12 -12.59 0.45 -9.64
CA GLY A 12 -12.08 -0.73 -10.32
C GLY A 12 -11.57 -1.80 -9.36
N LEU A 13 -10.75 -1.40 -8.37
CA LEU A 13 -10.22 -2.31 -7.35
C LEU A 13 -11.34 -2.98 -6.53
N CYS A 14 -12.35 -2.22 -6.11
CA CYS A 14 -13.52 -2.72 -5.38
C CYS A 14 -14.29 -3.77 -6.19
N GLN A 15 -14.54 -3.51 -7.47
CA GLN A 15 -15.33 -4.42 -8.31
C GLN A 15 -14.58 -5.70 -8.64
N VAL A 16 -13.27 -5.60 -8.90
CA VAL A 16 -12.42 -6.74 -9.27
C VAL A 16 -11.99 -7.56 -8.05
N GLY A 17 -11.87 -6.95 -6.87
CA GLY A 17 -11.24 -7.58 -5.70
C GLY A 17 -9.72 -7.61 -5.78
N ALA A 18 -9.12 -6.62 -6.43
CA ALA A 18 -7.68 -6.54 -6.60
C ALA A 18 -7.00 -5.76 -5.46
N TRP A 19 -5.70 -5.98 -5.30
CA TRP A 19 -4.87 -5.23 -4.35
C TRP A 19 -4.23 -4.03 -5.04
N GLY A 20 -4.42 -2.84 -4.45
CA GLY A 20 -3.80 -1.61 -4.93
C GLY A 20 -2.63 -1.20 -4.04
N CYS A 21 -1.42 -1.15 -4.59
CA CYS A 21 -0.25 -0.57 -3.92
C CYS A 21 0.03 0.82 -4.50
N PHE A 22 -0.07 1.84 -3.67
CA PHE A 22 0.18 3.23 -4.06
C PHE A 22 1.54 3.67 -3.54
N ASP A 23 2.50 3.71 -4.46
CA ASP A 23 3.85 4.10 -4.15
C ASP A 23 3.94 5.61 -3.92
N GLU A 24 4.81 6.02 -2.98
CA GLU A 24 5.12 7.42 -2.73
C GLU A 24 3.89 8.29 -2.41
N PHE A 25 2.95 7.74 -1.66
CA PHE A 25 1.64 8.35 -1.42
C PHE A 25 1.72 9.75 -0.80
N ASN A 26 2.79 10.00 -0.04
CA ASN A 26 3.10 11.29 0.56
C ASN A 26 3.59 12.38 -0.42
N ARG A 27 3.63 12.11 -1.74
CA ARG A 27 3.82 13.15 -2.79
C ARG A 27 2.54 13.89 -3.17
N LEU A 28 1.39 13.34 -2.79
CA LEU A 28 0.12 13.99 -3.08
C LEU A 28 -0.04 15.24 -2.20
N GLU A 29 -0.61 16.28 -2.80
CA GLU A 29 -0.96 17.49 -2.06
C GLU A 29 -1.93 17.17 -0.92
N GLU A 30 -1.80 17.90 0.19
CA GLU A 30 -2.59 17.67 1.41
C GLU A 30 -4.11 17.69 1.16
N ARG A 31 -4.59 18.61 0.31
CA ARG A 31 -6.02 18.68 -0.08
C ARG A 31 -6.48 17.40 -0.76
N MET A 32 -5.62 16.76 -1.54
CA MET A 32 -5.93 15.51 -2.22
C MET A 32 -5.89 14.32 -1.27
N LEU A 33 -4.93 14.29 -0.34
CA LEU A 33 -4.85 13.28 0.71
C LEU A 33 -6.12 13.26 1.58
N SER A 34 -6.64 14.44 1.92
CA SER A 34 -7.91 14.55 2.66
C SER A 34 -9.09 13.96 1.87
N ALA A 35 -9.26 14.33 0.61
CA ALA A 35 -10.36 13.80 -0.20
C ALA A 35 -10.26 12.28 -0.44
N VAL A 36 -9.03 11.77 -0.64
CA VAL A 36 -8.79 10.33 -0.76
C VAL A 36 -9.01 9.60 0.56
N SER A 37 -8.69 10.21 1.70
CA SER A 37 -8.89 9.60 3.02
C SER A 37 -10.36 9.22 3.27
N GLN A 38 -11.30 10.07 2.84
CA GLN A 38 -12.72 9.78 2.95
C GLN A 38 -13.12 8.57 2.10
N GLN A 39 -12.64 8.49 0.85
CA GLN A 39 -12.92 7.35 -0.04
C GLN A 39 -12.38 6.04 0.54
N VAL A 40 -11.14 6.05 1.04
CA VAL A 40 -10.51 4.88 1.66
C VAL A 40 -11.26 4.46 2.93
N GLN A 41 -11.67 5.43 3.75
CA GLN A 41 -12.43 5.17 4.97
C GLN A 41 -13.75 4.45 4.65
N THR A 42 -14.53 4.96 3.70
CA THR A 42 -15.80 4.34 3.30
C THR A 42 -15.62 2.88 2.86
N ILE A 43 -14.56 2.60 2.11
CA ILE A 43 -14.23 1.24 1.65
C ILE A 43 -13.87 0.33 2.83
N GLN A 44 -12.98 0.80 3.72
CA GLN A 44 -12.53 -0.02 4.86
C GLN A 44 -13.63 -0.28 5.88
N GLU A 45 -14.48 0.71 6.17
CA GLU A 45 -15.63 0.53 7.07
C GLU A 45 -16.62 -0.49 6.52
N ALA A 46 -16.83 -0.50 5.20
CA ALA A 46 -17.63 -1.52 4.55
C ALA A 46 -16.99 -2.90 4.74
N LEU A 47 -15.73 -3.09 4.34
CA LEU A 47 -15.00 -4.36 4.49
C LEU A 47 -15.02 -4.87 5.94
N LYS A 48 -14.76 -4.00 6.92
CA LYS A 48 -14.79 -4.35 8.34
C LYS A 48 -16.17 -4.82 8.80
N SER A 49 -17.24 -4.15 8.36
CA SER A 49 -18.61 -4.51 8.74
C SER A 49 -19.01 -5.90 8.25
N GLN A 50 -18.48 -6.34 7.10
CA GLN A 50 -18.79 -7.66 6.55
C GLN A 50 -17.95 -8.77 7.19
N ILE A 51 -16.68 -8.50 7.53
CA ILE A 51 -15.87 -9.42 8.35
C ILE A 51 -16.52 -9.67 9.72
N GLU A 52 -17.15 -8.64 10.31
CA GLU A 52 -17.89 -8.76 11.57
C GLU A 52 -19.27 -9.44 11.44
N GLY A 53 -19.64 -9.93 10.24
CA GLY A 53 -20.90 -10.65 10.02
C GLY A 53 -22.17 -9.79 10.15
N LYS A 54 -22.04 -8.46 10.12
CA LYS A 54 -23.15 -7.51 10.36
C LYS A 54 -23.98 -7.18 9.12
N ARG A 55 -23.58 -7.64 7.93
CA ARG A 55 -24.26 -7.34 6.66
C ARG A 55 -24.46 -8.63 5.86
N ASP A 56 -25.72 -9.06 5.77
CA ASP A 56 -26.18 -10.21 4.98
C ASP A 56 -26.48 -9.79 3.52
N GLU A 57 -26.68 -8.49 3.29
CA GLU A 57 -26.92 -7.89 1.97
C GLU A 57 -25.61 -7.28 1.43
N GLY A 58 -25.28 -7.60 0.18
CA GLY A 58 -23.97 -7.36 -0.43
C GLY A 58 -23.35 -5.98 -0.15
N LEU A 59 -22.04 -5.97 0.16
CA LEU A 59 -21.20 -4.80 0.39
C LEU A 59 -21.29 -3.78 -0.76
N CYS A 60 -22.09 -2.73 -0.61
CA CYS A 60 -22.12 -1.60 -1.53
C CYS A 60 -21.67 -0.32 -0.83
N VAL A 61 -20.87 0.49 -1.53
CA VAL A 61 -20.40 1.80 -1.08
C VAL A 61 -20.61 2.84 -2.17
N GLU A 62 -20.83 4.09 -1.78
CA GLU A 62 -20.86 5.20 -2.72
C GLU A 62 -19.45 5.75 -2.94
N LEU A 63 -18.95 5.65 -4.17
CA LEU A 63 -17.66 6.20 -4.58
C LEU A 63 -17.85 7.05 -5.83
N VAL A 64 -17.39 8.31 -5.77
CA VAL A 64 -17.47 9.26 -6.89
C VAL A 64 -18.91 9.41 -7.44
N GLY A 65 -19.91 9.38 -6.54
CA GLY A 65 -21.33 9.49 -6.90
C GLY A 65 -21.92 8.23 -7.55
N LYS A 66 -21.27 7.07 -7.41
CA LYS A 66 -21.76 5.78 -7.92
C LYS A 66 -21.81 4.75 -6.80
N GLN A 67 -22.86 3.94 -6.79
CA GLN A 67 -22.92 2.75 -5.95
C GLN A 67 -22.03 1.66 -6.54
N VAL A 68 -21.12 1.13 -5.73
CA VAL A 68 -20.10 0.16 -6.13
C VAL A 68 -20.12 -1.02 -5.16
N LYS A 69 -20.25 -2.23 -5.72
CA LYS A 69 -20.07 -3.46 -4.94
C LYS A 69 -18.58 -3.62 -4.60
N VAL A 70 -18.28 -3.83 -3.32
CA VAL A 70 -16.92 -4.05 -2.83
C VAL A 70 -16.71 -5.56 -2.65
N SER A 71 -15.73 -6.09 -3.37
CA SER A 71 -15.21 -7.44 -3.15
C SER A 71 -14.39 -7.48 -1.85
N THR A 72 -14.55 -8.55 -1.09
CA THR A 72 -13.85 -8.81 0.17
C THR A 72 -12.36 -9.05 -0.01
N ASP A 73 -11.94 -9.43 -1.23
CA ASP A 73 -10.55 -9.71 -1.56
C ASP A 73 -9.75 -8.43 -1.82
N MET A 74 -10.41 -7.28 -1.90
CA MET A 74 -9.77 -5.99 -2.14
C MET A 74 -8.94 -5.53 -0.94
N ALA A 75 -7.74 -5.00 -1.20
CA ALA A 75 -6.92 -4.34 -0.20
C ALA A 75 -6.22 -3.09 -0.78
N ILE A 76 -5.93 -2.12 0.10
CA ILE A 76 -5.21 -0.89 -0.24
C ILE A 76 -3.92 -0.85 0.59
N PHE A 77 -2.80 -0.68 -0.09
CA PHE A 77 -1.47 -0.51 0.49
C PHE A 77 -0.90 0.82 0.03
N ILE A 78 -0.20 1.51 0.92
CA ILE A 78 0.52 2.74 0.61
C ILE A 78 1.97 2.59 1.04
N THR A 79 2.88 3.19 0.28
CA THR A 79 4.26 3.41 0.73
C THR A 79 4.47 4.90 0.98
N MET A 80 5.35 5.20 1.92
CA MET A 80 5.76 6.56 2.19
C MET A 80 7.26 6.59 2.45
N ASN A 81 7.93 7.56 1.85
CA ASN A 81 9.35 7.82 2.06
C ASN A 81 9.47 9.11 2.90
N PRO A 82 9.51 9.00 4.24
CA PRO A 82 9.71 10.17 5.10
C PRO A 82 11.11 10.76 4.89
N GLY A 83 11.26 12.08 5.05
CA GLY A 83 12.55 12.77 4.98
C GLY A 83 13.02 13.19 3.58
N TYR A 84 12.30 12.84 2.52
CA TYR A 84 12.56 13.35 1.16
C TYR A 84 11.90 14.73 0.95
N ALA A 85 12.58 15.62 0.22
CA ALA A 85 12.04 16.95 -0.10
C ALA A 85 10.74 16.87 -0.92
N GLY A 86 9.80 17.79 -0.65
CA GLY A 86 8.51 17.84 -1.34
C GLY A 86 7.52 16.76 -0.92
N ARG A 87 7.69 16.16 0.26
CA ARG A 87 6.75 15.18 0.83
C ARG A 87 5.92 15.79 1.95
N SER A 88 4.61 15.63 1.85
CA SER A 88 3.66 16.03 2.88
C SER A 88 3.55 14.96 3.96
N ASN A 89 3.31 15.37 5.20
CA ASN A 89 2.92 14.42 6.24
C ASN A 89 1.54 13.86 5.93
N LEU A 90 1.31 12.58 6.22
CA LEU A 90 -0.03 12.02 6.13
C LEU A 90 -0.92 12.67 7.20
N PRO A 91 -2.14 13.09 6.84
CA PRO A 91 -3.15 13.51 7.81
C PRO A 91 -3.44 12.42 8.86
N ASP A 92 -3.71 12.80 10.10
CA ASP A 92 -3.86 11.83 11.19
C ASP A 92 -5.10 10.93 11.05
N ASN A 93 -6.16 11.44 10.42
CA ASN A 93 -7.33 10.63 10.06
C ASN A 93 -6.95 9.52 9.08
N LEU A 94 -6.09 9.81 8.10
CA LEU A 94 -5.60 8.83 7.14
C LEU A 94 -4.67 7.81 7.81
N LYS A 95 -3.77 8.23 8.69
CA LYS A 95 -2.90 7.30 9.44
C LYS A 95 -3.69 6.27 10.23
N LYS A 96 -4.84 6.65 10.80
CA LYS A 96 -5.71 5.73 11.56
C LYS A 96 -6.33 4.63 10.69
N LEU A 97 -6.46 4.85 9.38
CA LEU A 97 -6.98 3.87 8.42
C LEU A 97 -5.92 2.84 8.00
N PHE A 98 -4.64 3.09 8.28
CA PHE A 98 -3.55 2.22 7.86
C PHE A 98 -2.78 1.67 9.05
N ARG A 99 -2.49 0.36 9.01
CA ARG A 99 -1.49 -0.21 9.91
C ARG A 99 -0.10 0.19 9.39
N SER A 100 0.62 0.99 10.17
CA SER A 100 1.96 1.44 9.83
C SER A 100 3.00 0.34 10.06
N LEU A 101 3.96 0.23 9.14
CA LEU A 101 5.13 -0.65 9.23
C LEU A 101 6.36 0.15 8.81
N ALA A 102 7.43 0.10 9.60
CA ALA A 102 8.70 0.74 9.27
C ALA A 102 9.65 -0.25 8.62
N MET A 103 10.12 0.05 7.41
CA MET A 103 11.14 -0.70 6.69
C MET A 103 12.46 0.08 6.76
N THR A 104 13.34 -0.25 7.71
CA THR A 104 14.52 0.57 8.04
C THR A 104 15.74 0.22 7.21
N THR A 105 16.23 -1.02 7.29
CA THR A 105 17.41 -1.45 6.55
C THR A 105 17.27 -2.93 6.22
N PRO A 106 17.32 -3.31 4.94
CA PRO A 106 17.29 -4.71 4.55
C PRO A 106 18.61 -5.39 4.89
N ASP A 107 18.56 -6.70 5.17
CA ASP A 107 19.76 -7.53 5.29
C ASP A 107 20.36 -7.76 3.90
N ARG A 108 21.26 -6.86 3.50
CA ARG A 108 21.93 -6.92 2.20
C ARG A 108 22.78 -8.19 2.03
N GLN A 109 23.30 -8.75 3.12
CA GLN A 109 24.16 -9.94 3.05
C GLN A 109 23.32 -11.16 2.73
N LEU A 110 22.22 -11.38 3.45
CA LEU A 110 21.29 -12.47 3.17
C LEU A 110 20.69 -12.36 1.76
N ILE A 111 20.29 -11.15 1.36
CA ILE A 111 19.74 -10.93 0.00
C ILE A 111 20.79 -11.28 -1.07
N ALA A 112 22.01 -10.78 -0.93
CA ALA A 112 23.09 -11.06 -1.89
C ALA A 112 23.43 -12.56 -1.95
N GLU A 113 23.46 -13.23 -0.80
CA GLU A 113 23.70 -14.67 -0.71
C GLU A 113 22.64 -15.47 -1.47
N VAL A 114 21.35 -15.21 -1.22
CA VAL A 114 20.24 -15.89 -1.90
C VAL A 114 20.28 -15.63 -3.41
N MET A 115 20.57 -14.39 -3.82
CA MET A 115 20.73 -14.05 -5.24
C MET A 115 21.87 -14.84 -5.89
N LEU A 116 23.05 -14.88 -5.27
CA LEU A 116 24.21 -15.62 -5.78
C LEU A 116 23.95 -17.13 -5.81
N PHE A 117 23.30 -17.68 -4.79
CA PHE A 117 22.93 -19.09 -4.77
C PHE A 117 21.98 -19.45 -5.91
N SER A 118 20.97 -18.61 -6.18
CA SER A 118 20.02 -18.81 -7.28
C SER A 118 20.66 -18.76 -8.68
N GLN A 119 21.80 -18.08 -8.79
CA GLN A 119 22.61 -18.01 -10.01
C GLN A 119 23.62 -19.17 -10.16
N GLY A 120 23.66 -20.10 -9.19
CA GLY A 120 24.50 -21.30 -9.26
C GLY A 120 25.91 -21.14 -8.67
N PHE A 121 26.18 -20.06 -7.93
CA PHE A 121 27.48 -19.89 -7.27
C PHE A 121 27.60 -20.83 -6.07
N ARG A 122 28.54 -21.79 -6.15
CA ARG A 122 28.82 -22.75 -5.06
C ARG A 122 29.34 -22.10 -3.77
N SER A 123 29.85 -20.89 -3.86
CA SER A 123 30.41 -20.13 -2.73
C SER A 123 29.64 -18.83 -2.47
N ALA A 124 28.32 -18.85 -2.69
CA ALA A 124 27.42 -17.71 -2.54
C ALA A 124 27.58 -16.98 -1.20
N GLU A 125 27.60 -17.71 -0.08
CA GLU A 125 27.82 -17.16 1.27
C GLU A 125 29.13 -16.37 1.35
N LYS A 126 30.25 -16.98 0.94
CA LYS A 126 31.58 -16.33 0.94
C LYS A 126 31.65 -15.11 0.04
N LEU A 127 30.95 -15.14 -1.10
CA LEU A 127 30.89 -14.03 -2.05
C LEU A 127 30.03 -12.89 -1.52
N ALA A 128 28.88 -13.17 -0.91
CA ALA A 128 28.01 -12.17 -0.30
C ALA A 128 28.71 -11.41 0.83
N CYS A 129 29.45 -12.13 1.70
CA CYS A 129 30.27 -11.53 2.75
C CYS A 129 31.36 -10.57 2.24
N LYS A 130 31.78 -10.68 0.97
CA LYS A 130 32.77 -9.81 0.36
C LYS A 130 32.13 -8.66 -0.44
N ILE A 131 31.09 -8.97 -1.20
CA ILE A 131 30.40 -8.01 -2.07
C ILE A 131 29.69 -6.94 -1.24
N VAL A 132 29.01 -7.31 -0.16
CA VAL A 132 28.22 -6.33 0.61
C VAL A 132 29.10 -5.28 1.29
N PRO A 133 30.22 -5.62 1.95
CA PRO A 133 31.17 -4.61 2.44
C PRO A 133 31.87 -3.81 1.32
N PHE A 134 32.06 -4.40 0.14
CA PHE A 134 32.68 -3.68 -0.99
C PHE A 134 31.82 -2.50 -1.48
N PHE A 135 30.49 -2.62 -1.40
CA PHE A 135 29.54 -1.56 -1.77
C PHE A 135 29.01 -0.76 -0.56
N ARG A 136 29.68 -0.84 0.60
CA ARG A 136 29.33 -0.02 1.77
C ARG A 136 29.98 1.34 1.74
#